data_AF-A0A4P5QS16-F1
#
_entry.id   AF-A0A4P5QS16-F1
#
_cell.length_a   1.000
_cell.length_b   1.000
_cell.length_c   1.000
_cell.angle_alpha   90.00
_cell.angle_beta   90.00
_cell.angle_gamma   90.00
#
_symmetry.space_group_name_H-M   'P 1'
#
loop_
_entity.id
_entity.type
_entity.pdbx_description
1 polymer ?
#
loop_
_entity_poly.entity_id
_entity_poly.type
_entity_poly.pdbx_seq_one_letter_code
_entity_poly.pdbx_strand_id
1 'polypeptide(L)' 'MIVERIPEVLALPTEQKELLAEELLNQVVSEKEKDPALLNLLRQRLAEHGADPASGVPWEELRDRLLSRRNG' A
#
# COMPACT_ATOMS: atom_id res chain seq x y z
N MET A 1 -10.15 -11.47 -5.23
CA MET A 1 -8.86 -10.76 -5.47
C MET A 1 -8.76 -10.43 -6.96
N ILE A 2 -8.21 -9.30 -7.42
CA ILE A 2 -8.26 -8.88 -8.85
C ILE A 2 -7.64 -9.93 -9.80
N VAL A 3 -6.62 -10.65 -9.34
CA VAL A 3 -5.97 -11.77 -10.07
C VAL A 3 -6.91 -12.92 -10.45
N GLU A 4 -8.09 -13.05 -9.81
CA GLU A 4 -9.05 -14.12 -10.10
C GLU A 4 -9.96 -13.79 -11.31
N ARG A 5 -9.85 -12.60 -11.91
CA ARG A 5 -10.82 -12.12 -12.92
C ARG A 5 -10.26 -11.96 -14.34
N ILE A 6 -8.98 -12.23 -14.56
CA ILE A 6 -8.33 -12.12 -15.88
C ILE A 6 -7.70 -13.48 -16.22
N PRO A 7 -8.39 -14.33 -17.00
CA PRO A 7 -7.92 -15.69 -17.34
C PRO A 7 -6.51 -15.72 -17.93
N GLU A 8 -6.13 -14.71 -18.70
CA GLU A 8 -4.83 -14.58 -19.34
C GLU A 8 -3.72 -14.40 -18.31
N VAL A 9 -3.97 -13.63 -17.24
CA VAL A 9 -3.02 -13.43 -16.14
C VAL A 9 -2.88 -14.72 -15.33
N LEU A 10 -3.96 -15.49 -15.15
CA LEU A 10 -3.90 -16.79 -14.46
C LEU A 10 -3.05 -17.81 -15.22
N ALA A 11 -3.10 -17.78 -16.56
CA ALA A 11 -2.33 -18.66 -17.44
C ALA A 11 -0.82 -18.37 -17.45
N LEU A 12 -0.38 -17.21 -16.94
CA LEU A 12 1.03 -16.86 -16.86
C LEU A 12 1.80 -17.78 -15.88
N PRO A 13 3.03 -18.19 -16.22
CA PRO A 13 3.99 -18.74 -15.26
C PRO A 13 4.23 -17.78 -14.09
N THR A 14 4.60 -18.31 -12.92
CA THR A 14 4.84 -17.51 -11.70
C THR A 14 5.81 -16.35 -11.94
N GLU A 15 6.95 -16.60 -12.59
CA GLU A 15 7.95 -15.57 -12.90
C GLU A 15 7.37 -14.43 -13.76
N GLN A 16 6.49 -14.75 -14.72
CA GLN A 16 5.85 -13.73 -15.56
C GLN A 16 4.78 -12.94 -14.80
N LYS A 17 4.11 -13.56 -13.81
CA LYS A 17 3.19 -12.85 -12.91
C LYS A 17 3.94 -11.87 -12.01
N GLU A 18 5.12 -12.26 -11.53
CA GLU A 18 5.97 -11.40 -10.71
C GLU A 18 6.47 -10.19 -11.51
N LEU A 19 6.98 -10.41 -12.72
CA LEU A 19 7.39 -9.33 -13.63
C LEU A 19 6.22 -8.39 -13.95
N LEU A 20 5.05 -8.93 -14.30
CA LEU A 20 3.86 -8.13 -14.57
C LEU A 20 3.43 -7.31 -13.34
N ALA A 21 3.51 -7.88 -12.14
CA ALA A 21 3.19 -7.17 -10.91
C ALA A 21 4.16 -6.01 -10.66
N GLU A 22 5.46 -6.22 -10.91
CA GLU A 22 6.49 -5.19 -10.80
C GLU A 22 6.27 -4.06 -11.82
N GLU A 23 6.02 -4.40 -13.09
CA GLU A 23 5.74 -3.42 -14.14
C GLU A 23 4.50 -2.58 -13.84
N LEU A 24 3.41 -3.23 -13.43
CA LEU A 24 2.17 -2.52 -13.06
C LEU A 24 2.37 -1.64 -11.84
N LEU A 25 3.12 -2.12 -10.83
CA LEU A 25 3.48 -1.31 -9.67
C LEU A 25 4.28 -0.09 -10.11
N ASN A 26 5.30 -0.25 -10.95
CA ASN A 26 6.13 0.84 -11.45
C ASN A 26 5.33 1.85 -12.30
N GLN A 27 4.35 1.38 -13.08
CA GLN A 27 3.43 2.26 -13.83
C GLN A 27 2.53 3.09 -12.91
N VAL A 28 2.02 2.51 -11.82
CA VAL A 28 1.21 3.23 -10.82
C VAL A 28 2.08 4.16 -9.97
N VAL A 29 3.30 3.73 -9.68
CA VAL A 29 4.30 4.48 -8.91
C VAL A 29 5.00 5.53 -9.77
N SER A 30 4.70 5.63 -11.08
CA SER A 30 5.14 6.72 -11.97
C SER A 30 5.21 8.00 -11.17
N GLU A 31 6.44 8.46 -10.91
CA GLU A 31 6.78 9.32 -9.79
C GLU A 31 5.90 10.58 -9.80
N LYS A 32 4.74 10.53 -9.15
CA LYS A 32 4.13 11.73 -8.61
C LYS A 32 5.20 12.26 -7.69
N GLU A 33 5.78 13.40 -8.04
CA GLU A 33 6.71 14.14 -7.19
C GLU A 33 6.26 13.95 -5.76
N LYS A 34 7.03 13.20 -4.99
CA LYS A 34 6.65 12.84 -3.63
C LYS A 34 6.55 14.16 -2.90
N ASP A 35 5.33 14.58 -2.58
CA ASP A 35 5.06 15.86 -1.95
C ASP A 35 6.02 16.02 -0.76
N PRO A 36 6.95 16.99 -0.80
CA PRO A 36 7.94 17.17 0.25
C PRO A 36 7.29 17.34 1.63
N ALA A 37 6.08 17.92 1.69
CA ALA A 37 5.33 18.07 2.92
C ALA A 37 4.89 16.71 3.47
N LEU A 38 4.40 15.81 2.60
CA LEU A 38 4.03 14.44 2.98
C LEU A 38 5.24 13.64 3.47
N LEU A 39 6.39 13.76 2.79
CA LEU A 39 7.63 13.10 3.23
C LEU A 39 8.09 13.58 4.61
N ASN A 40 8.01 14.89 4.86
CA ASN A 40 8.37 15.45 6.17
C ASN A 40 7.41 14.96 7.26
N LEU A 41 6.11 14.92 6.98
CA LEU A 41 5.11 14.38 7.91
C LEU A 41 5.39 12.91 8.25
N LEU A 42 5.70 12.08 7.25
CA LEU A 42 6.02 10.66 7.47
C LEU A 42 7.27 10.48 8.34
N ARG A 43 8.32 11.26 8.09
CA ARG A 43 9.55 11.25 8.90
C ARG A 43 9.28 11.65 10.35
N GLN A 44 8.48 12.69 10.56
CA GLN A 44 8.08 13.13 11.90
C GLN A 44 7.32 12.02 12.63
N ARG A 45 6.29 11.43 12.00
CA ARG A 45 5.49 10.35 12.59
C ARG A 45 6.32 9.11 12.93
N LEU A 46 7.30 8.77 12.10
CA LEU A 46 8.24 7.68 12.38
C LEU A 46 9.12 7.97 13.59
N ALA A 47 9.59 9.21 13.75
CA ALA A 47 10.38 9.61 14.92
C ALA A 47 9.53 9.58 16.21
N GLU A 48 8.29 10.08 16.15
CA GLU A 48 7.32 10.02 17.26
C GLU A 48 7.04 8.58 17.68
N HIS A 49 6.77 7.69 16.72
CA HIS A 49 6.56 6.26 17.00
C HIS A 49 7.83 5.57 17.53
N GLY A 50 9.02 5.96 17.06
CA GLY A 50 10.28 5.44 17.59
C GLY A 50 10.51 5.82 19.05
N ALA A 51 10.07 7.02 19.45
CA ALA A 51 10.14 7.49 20.84
C ALA A 51 9.05 6.86 21.73
N ASP A 52 7.87 6.59 21.18
CA ASP A 52 6.77 5.89 21.84
C ASP A 52 6.08 4.90 20.90
N PRO A 53 6.50 3.62 20.89
CA PRO A 53 5.90 2.60 20.04
C PRO A 53 4.43 2.29 20.36
N ALA A 54 3.96 2.62 21.57
CA ALA A 54 2.57 2.41 21.96
C ALA A 54 1.62 3.50 21.41
N SER A 55 2.17 4.58 20.84
CA SER A 55 1.40 5.64 20.18
C SER A 55 0.78 5.21 18.84
N GLY A 56 1.24 4.10 18.28
CA GLY A 56 0.69 3.51 17.06
C GLY A 56 -0.59 2.72 17.32
N VAL A 57 -1.39 2.54 16.26
CA VAL A 57 -2.51 1.58 16.25
C VAL A 57 -2.14 0.38 15.36
N PRO A 58 -2.54 -0.85 15.73
CA PRO A 58 -2.39 -2.00 14.85
C PRO A 58 -3.08 -1.79 13.51
N TRP A 59 -2.50 -2.34 12.46
CA TRP A 59 -3.01 -2.17 11.10
C TRP A 59 -4.43 -2.73 10.96
N GLU A 60 -4.71 -3.86 11.59
CA GLU A 60 -6.00 -4.53 11.60
C GLU A 60 -7.09 -3.59 12.14
N GLU A 61 -6.79 -2.91 13.24
CA GLU A 61 -7.71 -1.95 13.87
C GLU A 61 -7.94 -0.72 12.97
N LEU A 62 -6.87 -0.16 12.39
CA LEU A 62 -6.99 0.97 11.48
C LEU A 62 -7.79 0.61 10.22
N ARG A 63 -7.52 -0.55 9.63
CA ARG A 63 -8.21 -1.07 8.45
C ARG A 63 -9.70 -1.22 8.72
N ASP A 64 -10.07 -1.83 9.85
CA ASP A 64 -11.47 -2.07 10.20
C ASP A 64 -12.24 -0.75 10.42
N ARG A 65 -11.59 0.26 11.02
CA ARG A 65 -12.15 1.62 11.14
C ARG A 65 -12.41 2.26 9.77
N LEU A 66 -11.47 2.14 8.83
CA LEU A 66 -11.59 2.71 7.48
C LEU A 66 -12.68 2.02 6.66
N LEU A 67 -12.77 0.70 6.74
CA LEU A 67 -13.80 -0.07 6.04
C LEU A 67 -15.20 0.20 6.60
N SER A 68 -15.31 0.36 7.92
CA SER A 68 -16.60 0.69 8.58
C SER A 68 -17.14 2.06 8.16
N ARG A 69 -16.26 3.05 7.96
CA ARG A 69 -16.65 4.39 7.49
C ARG A 69 -17.15 4.44 6.05
N ARG A 70 -16.87 3.42 5.23
CA ARG A 70 -17.27 3.38 3.82
C ARG A 70 -18.65 2.74 3.61
N ASN A 71 -19.17 2.05 4.62
CA ASN A 71 -20.41 1.27 4.55
C ASN A 71 -21.56 1.89 5.37
N GLY A 72 -21.41 3.15 5.83
CA GLY A 72 -22.40 3.89 6.62
C GLY A 72 -22.82 5.19 5.94
#